data_AF-A0A813XRT3-F1
#
_entry.id   AF-A0A813XRT3-F1
#
_cell.length_a   1.000
_cell.length_b   1.000
_cell.length_c   1.000
_cell.angle_alpha   90.00
_cell.angle_beta   90.00
_cell.angle_gamma   90.00
#
_symmetry.space_group_name_H-M   'P 1'
#
loop_
_entity.id
_entity.type
_entity.pdbx_description
1 polymer ?
#
loop_
_entity_poly.entity_id
_entity_poly.type
_entity_poly.pdbx_seq_one_letter_code
_entity_poly.pdbx_strand_id
1 'polypeptide(L)'
;MNAKPTNFLVFINGAIESAELADFDDLYLRFAYVMGKDWEICAGLDEGTTQIAYKGVDLQPKIVFNFPLECTFKSTSPFGCE
;
A
#
# COMPACT_ATOMS: atom_id res chain seq x y z
N MET A 1 0.97 20.39 34.05
CA MET A 1 0.15 20.40 32.83
C MET A 1 0.81 19.45 31.85
N ASN A 2 0.21 18.29 31.54
CA ASN A 2 0.73 17.43 30.48
C ASN A 2 0.51 18.15 29.15
N ALA A 3 1.57 18.38 28.38
CA ALA A 3 1.45 18.88 27.02
C ALA A 3 0.60 17.88 26.22
N LYS A 4 -0.40 18.39 25.51
CA LYS A 4 -1.18 17.56 24.58
C LYS A 4 -0.22 17.07 23.49
N PRO A 5 -0.22 15.77 23.13
CA PRO A 5 0.62 15.30 22.04
C PRO A 5 0.28 16.06 20.75
N THR A 6 1.28 16.65 20.12
CA THR A 6 1.15 17.22 18.78
C THR A 6 1.26 16.11 17.77
N ASN A 7 0.18 15.83 17.04
CA ASN A 7 0.18 14.86 15.96
C ASN A 7 0.68 15.52 14.67
N PHE A 8 1.30 14.74 13.80
CA PHE A 8 1.52 15.09 12.40
C PHE A 8 0.86 14.06 11.48
N LEU A 9 0.66 14.45 10.23
CA LEU A 9 0.08 13.58 9.20
C LEU A 9 1.13 13.28 8.12
N VAL A 10 1.11 12.06 7.61
CA VAL A 10 1.92 11.62 6.46
C VAL A 10 0.98 11.05 5.42
N PHE A 11 0.99 11.65 4.23
CA PHE A 11 0.30 11.12 3.06
C PHE A 11 1.30 10.33 2.20
N ILE A 12 0.93 9.11 1.84
CA ILE A 12 1.65 8.31 0.84
C ILE A 12 0.75 8.11 -0.38
N ASN A 13 1.38 8.13 -1.55
CA ASN A 13 0.77 7.80 -2.82
C ASN A 13 1.77 6.95 -3.62
N GLY A 14 1.26 5.95 -4.31
CA GLY A 14 2.00 5.13 -5.27
C GLY A 14 1.05 4.24 -6.06
N ALA A 15 1.61 3.29 -6.80
CA ALA A 15 0.82 2.31 -7.53
C ALA A 15 1.57 0.98 -7.65
N ILE A 16 0.80 -0.11 -7.72
CA ILE A 16 1.29 -1.39 -8.21
C ILE A 16 1.07 -1.40 -9.73
N GLU A 17 2.13 -1.23 -10.49
CA GLU A 17 2.03 -1.12 -11.96
C GLU A 17 1.83 -2.49 -12.60
N SER A 18 2.71 -3.45 -12.29
CA SER A 18 2.69 -4.78 -12.90
C SER A 18 3.43 -5.83 -12.08
N ALA A 19 3.26 -7.10 -12.45
CA ALA A 19 4.03 -8.23 -11.96
C ALA A 19 4.52 -9.11 -13.13
N GLU A 20 5.72 -9.65 -12.98
CA GLU A 20 6.32 -10.62 -13.90
C GLU A 20 6.54 -11.94 -13.16
N LEU A 21 5.71 -12.94 -13.49
CA LEU A 21 5.71 -14.24 -12.85
C LEU A 21 5.65 -15.32 -13.94
N ALA A 22 6.56 -16.30 -13.86
CA ALA A 22 6.68 -17.34 -14.88
C ALA A 22 5.44 -18.26 -14.89
N ASP A 23 4.95 -18.65 -13.71
CA ASP A 23 4.05 -19.80 -13.55
C ASP A 23 2.56 -19.46 -13.55
N PHE A 24 2.18 -18.18 -13.63
CA PHE A 24 0.79 -17.74 -13.51
C PHE A 24 0.36 -16.87 -14.69
N ASP A 25 -0.82 -17.15 -15.23
CA ASP A 25 -1.39 -16.39 -16.35
C ASP A 25 -2.46 -15.38 -15.91
N ASP A 26 -2.99 -15.52 -14.70
CA ASP A 26 -3.90 -14.57 -14.06
C ASP A 26 -3.63 -14.46 -12.56
N LEU A 27 -3.71 -13.25 -12.03
CA LEU A 27 -3.41 -12.96 -10.63
C LEU A 27 -4.26 -11.82 -10.10
N TYR A 28 -4.50 -11.86 -8.80
CA TYR A 28 -4.87 -10.69 -8.01
C TYR A 28 -3.88 -10.56 -6.86
N LEU A 29 -3.68 -9.34 -6.38
CA LEU A 29 -2.80 -9.06 -5.25
C LEU A 29 -3.63 -8.64 -4.06
N ARG A 30 -3.26 -9.14 -2.88
CA ARG A 30 -3.76 -8.64 -1.59
C ARG A 30 -2.61 -7.97 -0.86
N PHE A 31 -2.84 -6.78 -0.33
CA PHE A 31 -1.85 -6.04 0.43
C PHE A 31 -2.45 -5.53 1.74
N ALA A 32 -1.58 -5.25 2.70
CA ALA A 32 -1.91 -4.60 3.96
C ALA A 32 -0.72 -3.74 4.41
N TYR A 33 -0.99 -2.60 5.04
CA TYR A 33 0.05 -1.76 5.59
C TYR A 33 0.54 -2.27 6.95
N VAL A 34 1.85 -2.35 7.13
CA VAL A 34 2.49 -2.68 8.41
C VAL A 34 3.13 -1.43 8.98
N MET A 35 2.76 -1.07 10.21
CA MET A 35 3.21 0.16 10.88
C MET A 35 3.40 -0.05 12.38
N GLY A 36 4.22 0.80 13.02
CA GLY A 36 4.43 0.76 14.47
C GLY A 36 3.19 1.22 15.24
N LYS A 37 3.11 0.90 16.55
CA LYS A 37 1.93 1.14 17.40
C LYS A 37 1.48 2.61 17.52
N ASP A 38 2.39 3.57 17.30
CA ASP A 38 2.08 5.00 17.34
C ASP A 38 1.40 5.50 16.05
N TRP A 39 1.41 4.70 14.99
CA TRP A 39 0.84 5.06 13.70
C TRP A 39 -0.62 4.61 13.61
N GLU A 40 -1.47 5.52 13.14
CA GLU A 40 -2.88 5.26 12.87
C GLU A 40 -3.23 5.65 11.43
N ILE A 41 -4.01 4.82 10.73
CA ILE A 41 -4.60 5.21 9.45
C ILE A 41 -5.77 6.16 9.70
N CYS A 42 -5.73 7.32 9.04
CA CYS A 42 -6.77 8.34 9.11
C CYS A 42 -7.62 8.43 7.83
N ALA A 43 -7.08 8.03 6.69
CA ALA A 43 -7.78 7.95 5.42
C ALA A 43 -7.09 6.97 4.46
N GLY A 44 -7.85 6.37 3.54
CA GLY A 44 -7.36 5.33 2.64
C GLY A 44 -7.72 3.92 3.13
N LEU A 45 -7.19 2.91 2.45
CA LEU A 45 -7.40 1.50 2.77
C LEU A 45 -6.28 1.02 3.71
N ASP A 46 -6.63 0.23 4.73
CA ASP A 46 -5.67 -0.45 5.61
C ASP A 46 -5.16 -1.76 4.98
N GLU A 47 -6.09 -2.48 4.36
CA GLU A 47 -5.84 -3.61 3.48
C GLU A 47 -6.68 -3.50 2.20
N GLY A 48 -6.20 -4.14 1.13
CA GLY A 48 -6.86 -4.07 -0.16
C GLY A 48 -6.59 -5.27 -1.03
N THR A 49 -7.47 -5.45 -2.01
CA THR A 49 -7.33 -6.48 -3.04
C THR A 49 -7.46 -5.81 -4.40
N THR A 50 -6.55 -6.11 -5.32
CA THR A 50 -6.60 -5.60 -6.69
C THR A 50 -7.67 -6.33 -7.50
N GLN A 51 -7.94 -5.84 -8.71
CA GLN A 51 -8.61 -6.65 -9.71
C GLN A 51 -7.79 -7.90 -10.05
N ILE A 52 -8.48 -8.92 -10.57
CA ILE A 52 -7.83 -10.01 -11.30
C ILE A 52 -7.33 -9.42 -12.62
N ALA A 53 -6.04 -9.60 -12.90
CA ALA A 53 -5.40 -9.18 -14.13
C ALA A 53 -4.75 -10.39 -14.82
N TYR A 54 -4.67 -10.32 -16.14
CA TYR A 54 -4.18 -11.41 -16.99
C TYR A 54 -2.86 -11.04 -17.64
N LYS A 55 -2.04 -12.06 -17.90
CA LYS A 55 -0.74 -11.94 -18.55
C LYS A 55 -0.94 -11.48 -20.00
N GLY A 56 -0.20 -10.45 -20.39
CA GLY A 56 -0.19 -10.00 -21.78
C GLY A 56 0.39 -11.05 -22.73
N VAL A 57 -0.01 -11.00 -24.00
CA VAL A 57 0.43 -11.94 -25.06
C VAL A 57 1.77 -11.48 -25.71
N ASP A 58 2.37 -10.41 -25.19
CA ASP A 58 3.52 -9.73 -25.79
C ASP A 58 4.86 -10.42 -25.48
N LEU A 59 5.93 -9.97 -26.14
CA LEU A 59 7.32 -10.46 -25.99
C LEU A 59 7.86 -10.40 -24.55
N GLN A 60 7.25 -9.56 -23.70
CA GLN A 60 7.46 -9.53 -22.25
C GLN A 60 6.11 -9.72 -21.55
N PRO A 61 5.74 -10.97 -21.22
CA PRO A 61 4.44 -11.27 -20.65
C PRO A 61 4.36 -10.77 -19.20
N LYS A 62 3.90 -9.53 -19.03
CA LYS A 62 3.63 -8.90 -17.74
C LYS A 62 2.13 -8.84 -17.45
N ILE A 63 1.77 -8.97 -16.18
CA ILE A 63 0.40 -8.76 -15.69
C ILE A 63 0.32 -7.32 -15.21
N VAL A 64 -0.54 -6.51 -15.83
CA VAL A 64 -0.66 -5.07 -15.53
C VAL A 64 -1.84 -4.81 -14.60
N PHE A 65 -1.57 -4.15 -13.48
CA PHE A 65 -2.59 -3.76 -12.50
C PHE A 65 -2.92 -2.28 -12.58
N ASN A 66 -1.92 -1.40 -12.66
CA ASN A 66 -2.08 0.05 -12.47
C ASN A 66 -2.93 0.39 -11.25
N PHE A 67 -2.72 -0.35 -10.15
CA PHE A 67 -3.56 -0.26 -8.98
C PHE A 67 -3.06 0.83 -8.03
N PRO A 68 -3.85 1.88 -7.74
CA PRO A 68 -3.42 2.98 -6.89
C PRO A 68 -3.32 2.56 -5.42
N LEU A 69 -2.28 3.05 -4.75
CA LEU A 69 -2.07 2.90 -3.32
C LEU A 69 -2.03 4.30 -2.69
N GLU A 70 -3.03 4.63 -1.89
CA GLU A 70 -3.13 5.92 -1.23
C GLU A 70 -3.55 5.74 0.23
N CYS A 71 -2.77 6.30 1.14
CA CYS A 71 -3.06 6.22 2.57
C CYS A 71 -2.53 7.46 3.31
N THR A 72 -3.31 7.95 4.26
CA THR A 72 -2.91 8.99 5.19
C THR A 72 -2.74 8.40 6.58
N PHE A 73 -1.56 8.55 7.15
CA PHE A 73 -1.24 8.15 8.51
C PHE A 73 -1.14 9.36 9.42
N LYS A 74 -1.39 9.12 10.70
CA LYS A 74 -1.19 10.06 11.80
C LYS A 74 -0.28 9.41 12.84
N SER A 75 0.62 10.21 13.41
CA SER A 75 1.54 9.76 14.45
C SER A 75 1.94 10.92 15.36
N THR A 76 2.41 10.60 16.56
CA THR A 76 3.00 11.56 17.51
C THR A 76 4.52 11.60 17.45
N SER A 77 5.16 10.61 16.81
CA SER A 77 6.61 10.49 16.64
C SER A 77 7.02 9.96 15.25
N PRO A 78 7.92 10.64 14.50
CA PRO A 78 8.42 10.14 13.23
C PRO A 78 9.32 8.90 13.37
N PHE A 79 9.78 8.57 14.58
CA PHE A 79 10.58 7.38 14.86
C PHE A 79 9.64 6.20 15.12
N GLY A 80 9.38 5.40 14.07
CA GLY A 80 8.54 4.20 14.15
C GLY A 80 9.28 2.95 14.66
N CYS A 81 8.63 2.23 15.58
CA CYS A 81 8.91 0.91 16.20
C CYS A 81 10.08 0.79 17.19
N GLU A 82 9.75 0.74 18.49
CA GLU A 82 10.25 -0.31 19.40
C GLU A 82 9.31 -1.52 19.34
#